data_AF-A0A5K1D688-F1
#
_entry.id   AF-A0A5K1D688-F1
#
_cell.length_a   1.000
_cell.length_b   1.000
_cell.length_c   1.000
_cell.angle_alpha   90.00
_cell.angle_beta   90.00
_cell.angle_gamma   90.00
#
_symmetry.space_group_name_H-M   'P 1'
#
loop_
_entity.id
_entity.type
_entity.pdbx_description
1 polymer ?
#
loop_
_entity_poly.entity_id
_entity_poly.type
_entity_poly.pdbx_seq_one_letter_code
_entity_poly.pdbx_strand_id
1 'polypeptide(L)' 'YSTGFGVSGGSALIHEFYSREVANPVHLTVDTGFKMGEASIKAYVSTNLSLGERQLAAQFNEIPLDLRMVEAERVG' A
#
# COMPACT_ATOMS: atom_id res chain seq x y z
N TYR A 1 0.78 5.40 -4.33
CA TYR A 1 1.33 5.41 -2.96
C TYR A 1 0.65 6.50 -2.15
N SER A 2 0.75 6.46 -0.82
CA SER A 2 0.26 7.51 0.10
C SER A 2 1.26 7.74 1.25
N THR A 3 1.17 8.88 1.92
CA THR A 3 1.89 9.09 3.18
C THR A 3 1.11 8.51 4.36
N GLY A 4 1.81 8.22 5.46
CA GLY A 4 1.24 7.69 6.70
C GLY A 4 1.77 6.29 7.05
N PHE A 5 1.55 5.91 8.31
CA PHE A 5 2.06 4.65 8.89
C PHE A 5 1.40 3.36 8.35
N GLY A 6 0.32 3.51 7.57
CA GLY A 6 -0.44 2.40 7.01
C GLY A 6 -1.64 2.91 6.21
N VAL A 7 -2.57 2.00 5.92
CA VAL A 7 -3.77 2.30 5.14
C VAL A 7 -4.76 3.18 5.92
N SER A 8 -5.50 4.01 5.19
CA SER A 8 -6.55 4.88 5.72
C SER A 8 -7.88 4.62 5.01
N GLY A 9 -8.98 5.23 5.47
CA GLY A 9 -10.28 5.11 4.79
C GLY A 9 -10.26 5.53 3.32
N GLY A 10 -9.40 6.50 2.96
CA GLY A 10 -9.22 6.93 1.56
C GLY A 10 -8.44 5.94 0.70
N SER A 11 -7.70 5.01 1.30
CA SER A 11 -6.87 4.04 0.55
C SER A 11 -7.71 3.11 -0.31
N ALA A 12 -8.91 2.70 0.16
CA ALA A 12 -9.80 1.82 -0.59
C ALA A 12 -10.28 2.47 -1.91
N LEU A 13 -10.71 3.73 -1.85
CA LEU A 13 -11.20 4.47 -3.02
C LEU A 13 -10.11 4.66 -4.07
N ILE A 14 -8.91 5.03 -3.63
CA ILE A 14 -7.76 5.22 -4.53
C ILE A 14 -7.32 3.87 -5.12
N HIS A 15 -7.29 2.81 -4.32
CA HIS A 15 -6.90 1.50 -4.81
C HIS A 15 -7.92 0.97 -5.83
N GLU A 16 -9.23 1.16 -5.62
CA GLU A 16 -10.27 0.80 -6.58
C GLU A 16 -10.10 1.55 -7.91
N PHE A 17 -9.77 2.85 -7.85
CA PHE A 17 -9.51 3.65 -9.04
C PHE A 17 -8.38 3.05 -9.88
N TYR A 18 -7.24 2.70 -9.27
CA TYR A 18 -6.11 2.11 -10.00
C TYR A 18 -6.33 0.65 -10.41
N SER A 19 -7.18 -0.10 -9.72
CA SER A 19 -7.55 -1.47 -10.13
C SER A 19 -8.28 -1.51 -11.48
N ARG A 20 -8.79 -0.37 -11.97
CA ARG A 20 -9.40 -0.25 -13.31
C ARG A 20 -8.35 -0.07 -14.42
N GLU A 21 -7.18 0.46 -14.07
CA GLU A 21 -6.08 0.74 -14.99
C GLU A 21 -5.11 -0.43 -15.10
N VAL A 22 -4.85 -1.12 -13.99
CA VAL A 22 -3.89 -2.24 -13.93
C VAL A 22 -4.42 -3.40 -13.11
N ALA A 23 -4.04 -4.63 -13.51
CA ALA A 23 -4.30 -5.80 -12.70
C ALA A 23 -3.38 -5.81 -11.46
N ASN A 24 -3.94 -6.14 -10.29
CA ASN A 24 -3.23 -6.28 -9.02
C ASN A 24 -2.35 -5.08 -8.64
N PRO A 25 -2.91 -3.87 -8.47
CA PRO A 25 -2.10 -2.73 -8.04
C PRO A 25 -1.56 -2.93 -6.63
N VAL A 26 -0.34 -2.43 -6.40
CA VAL A 26 0.31 -2.42 -5.09
C VAL A 26 0.20 -1.03 -4.48
N HIS A 27 -0.38 -0.95 -3.28
CA HIS A 27 -0.48 0.30 -2.53
C HIS A 27 0.67 0.43 -1.54
N LEU A 28 1.56 1.38 -1.79
CA LEU A 28 2.66 1.70 -0.87
C LEU A 28 2.25 2.82 0.11
N THR A 29 2.61 2.67 1.38
CA THR A 29 2.50 3.72 2.40
C THR A 29 3.87 4.09 2.92
N VAL A 30 4.16 5.39 3.00
CA VAL A 30 5.45 5.93 3.49
C VAL A 30 5.21 6.72 4.77
N ASP A 31 5.78 6.27 5.88
CA ASP A 31 5.72 6.99 7.15
C ASP A 31 6.71 8.16 7.16
N THR A 32 6.22 9.33 6.80
CA THR A 32 6.96 10.59 6.90
C THR A 32 6.86 11.23 8.28
N GLY A 33 6.08 10.65 9.20
CA GLY A 33 5.91 11.13 10.56
C GLY A 33 6.88 10.50 11.55
N PHE A 34 7.70 9.53 11.11
CA PHE A 34 8.67 8.80 11.93
C PHE A 34 8.05 8.29 13.23
N LYS A 35 6.82 7.76 13.18
CA LYS A 35 6.05 7.42 14.40
C LYS A 35 6.72 6.33 15.24
N MET A 36 7.55 5.50 14.61
CA MET A 36 8.33 4.45 15.27
C MET A 36 9.82 4.82 15.40
N GLY A 37 10.18 6.10 15.25
CA GLY A 37 11.58 6.56 15.27
C GLY A 37 12.35 6.26 13.98
N GLU A 38 11.75 5.54 13.05
CA GLU A 38 12.34 5.15 11.77
C GLU A 38 11.36 5.44 10.62
N ALA A 39 11.89 5.83 9.46
CA ALA A 39 11.10 5.92 8.24
C ALA A 39 10.72 4.50 7.81
N SER A 40 9.42 4.21 7.77
CA SER A 40 8.92 2.89 7.37
C SER A 40 8.14 2.98 6.06
N ILE A 41 8.39 2.02 5.19
CA ILE A 41 7.63 1.81 3.97
C ILE A 41 6.90 0.48 4.14
N LYS A 42 5.63 0.43 3.77
CA LYS A 42 4.82 -0.79 3.75
C LYS A 42 4.13 -0.93 2.42
N ALA A 43 3.92 -2.18 2.01
CA ALA A 43 3.29 -2.52 0.75
C ALA A 43 2.05 -3.37 1.01
N TYR A 44 0.98 -3.06 0.28
CA TYR A 44 -0.29 -3.75 0.43
C TYR A 44 -0.88 -4.15 -0.91
N VAL A 45 -1.59 -5.27 -0.93
CA VAL A 45 -2.53 -5.63 -1.99
C VAL A 45 -3.93 -5.69 -1.40
N SER A 46 -4.93 -5.18 -2.14
CA SER A 46 -6.31 -5.23 -1.70
C SER A 46 -7.08 -6.39 -2.31
N THR A 47 -7.88 -7.06 -1.47
CA THR A 47 -8.86 -8.07 -1.86
C THR A 47 -10.25 -7.66 -1.41
N ASN A 48 -11.27 -7.96 -2.22
CA ASN A 48 -12.66 -7.75 -1.81
C ASN A 48 -13.05 -8.81 -0.79
N LEU A 49 -13.34 -8.37 0.43
CA LEU A 49 -13.93 -9.24 1.46
C LEU A 49 -15.44 -9.36 1.16
N SER A 50 -15.89 -10.58 0.90
CA SER A 50 -17.29 -10.89 0.67
C SER A 50 -17.83 -11.91 1.68
N LEU A 51 -19.15 -11.84 1.92
CA LEU A 51 -19.90 -12.85 2.66
C LEU A 51 -21.02 -13.36 1.74
N GLY A 52 -20.81 -14.56 1.17
CA GLY A 52 -21.63 -15.04 0.06
C GLY A 52 -21.49 -14.10 -1.15
N GLU A 53 -22.62 -13.69 -1.72
CA GLU A 53 -22.70 -12.77 -2.87
C GLU A 53 -22.54 -11.30 -2.48
N ARG A 54 -22.45 -10.97 -1.18
CA ARG A 54 -22.38 -9.58 -0.72
C ARG A 54 -20.93 -9.15 -0.49
N GLN A 55 -20.47 -8.13 -1.21
CA GLN A 55 -19.22 -7.45 -0.91
C GLN A 55 -19.38 -6.59 0.35
N LEU A 56 -18.45 -6.75 1.31
CA LEU A 56 -18.46 -6.06 2.60
C LEU A 56 -17.49 -4.87 2.61
N ALA A 57 -16.22 -5.13 2.28
CA ALA A 57 -15.15 -4.14 2.38
C ALA A 57 -13.94 -4.51 1.50
N ALA A 58 -13.10 -3.52 1.24
CA ALA A 58 -11.73 -3.75 0.76
C ALA A 58 -10.85 -4.14 1.96
N GLN A 59 -10.24 -5.31 1.90
CA GLN A 59 -9.23 -5.75 2.87
C GLN A 59 -7.85 -5.50 2.29
N PHE A 60 -6.95 -4.90 3.06
CA PHE A 60 -5.56 -4.70 2.67
C PHE A 60 -4.69 -5.75 3.36
N ASN A 61 -3.97 -6.51 2.56
CA ASN A 61 -3.01 -7.51 3.03
C ASN A 61 -1.61 -6.95 2.85
N GLU A 62 -0.84 -6.88 3.93
CA GLU A 62 0.56 -6.46 3.86
C GLU A 62 1.38 -7.54 3.14
N ILE A 63 2.26 -7.11 2.23
CA ILE A 63 3.16 -7.99 1.51
C ILE A 63 4.62 -7.62 1.83
N PRO A 64 5.54 -8.61 1.85
CA PRO A 64 6.96 -8.33 2.03
C PRO A 64 7.49 -7.39 0.95
N LEU A 65 8.41 -6.51 1.33
CA LEU A 65 9.14 -5.64 0.40
C LEU A 65 10.63 -5.62 0.74
N ASP A 66 11.43 -5.28 -0.26
CA ASP A 66 12.87 -5.13 -0.15
C ASP A 66 13.26 -3.80 -0.82
N LEU A 67 14.10 -3.02 -0.14
CA LEU A 67 14.59 -1.74 -0.67
C LEU A 67 15.86 -1.99 -1.46
N ARG A 68 15.78 -1.79 -2.77
CA ARG A 68 16.91 -1.93 -3.68
C ARG A 68 17.20 -0.60 -4.34
N MET A 69 18.46 -0.18 -4.23
CA MET A 69 18.98 1.04 -4.83
C MET A 69 19.91 0.68 -5.97
N VAL A 70 19.82 1.39 -7.09
CA VAL A 70 20.85 1.30 -8.13
C VAL A 70 22.13 1.99 -7.66
N GLU A 71 23.27 1.71 -8.32
CA GLU A 71 24.57 2.25 -7.91
C GLU A 71 24.54 3.78 -7.76
N ALA A 72 23.92 4.48 -8.71
CA ALA A 72 23.78 5.94 -8.67
C ALA A 72 23.01 6.45 -7.43
N GLU A 73 21.99 5.70 -6.98
CA GLU A 73 21.19 6.04 -5.79
C GLU A 73 21.93 5.72 -4.48
N ARG A 74 22.89 4.79 -4.51
CA ARG A 74 23.69 4.42 -3.33
C ARG A 74 24.81 5.40 -3.02
N VAL A 75 25.23 6.19 -4.02
CA VAL A 75 26.34 7.15 -3.91
C VAL A 75 25.87 8.53 -3.41
N GLY A 76 24.59 8.86 -3.62
CA GLY A 76 23.97 10.10 -3.15
C GLY A 76 23.69 10.09 -1.65
#